data_AF-A0A968R8Y1-F1
#
_entry.id   AF-A0A968R8Y1-F1
#
_cell.length_a   1.000
_cell.length_b   1.000
_cell.length_c   1.000
_cell.angle_alpha   90.00
_cell.angle_beta   90.00
_cell.angle_gamma   90.00
#
_symmetry.space_group_name_H-M   'P 1'
#
loop_
_entity.id
_entity.type
_entity.pdbx_description
1 polymer ?
#
loop_
_entity_poly.entity_id
_entity_poly.type
_entity_poly.pdbx_seq_one_letter_code
_entity_poly.pdbx_strand_id
1 'polypeptide(L)'
;MQELSGAAGGSWRVIDEVFDSNVVLQQDNLSCAPACGEMLLKDRGINDVTQAAIAAETGVPCRVVRYLALALNKLSPSSIGVWCGGNFGVELAEMPILLERLIAKGSWAAEMKEFGNPIAHLVVVDGFDEAGRLLILDPWNGTRYKMEKAEFLNYWNTRGVYLEKNL
;
A
#
# COMPACT_ATOMS: atom_id res chain seq x y z
N MET A 1 19.81 11.00 13.26
CA MET A 1 18.75 10.25 12.55
C MET A 1 17.62 10.12 13.54
N GLN A 2 16.47 10.75 13.29
CA GLN A 2 15.36 10.76 14.22
C GLN A 2 14.45 9.57 13.89
N GLU A 3 14.43 8.56 14.75
CA GLU A 3 13.45 7.47 14.68
C GLU A 3 12.10 8.05 15.10
N LEU A 4 11.09 7.93 14.25
CA LEU A 4 9.70 8.30 14.53
C LEU A 4 8.84 7.03 14.48
N SER A 5 7.74 7.03 15.22
CA SER A 5 6.66 6.04 15.08
C SER A 5 5.83 6.37 13.85
N GLY A 6 5.55 5.39 12.98
CA GLY A 6 4.91 5.61 11.69
C GLY A 6 3.53 6.28 11.73
N ALA A 7 3.20 6.98 10.63
CA ALA A 7 2.13 7.96 10.51
C ALA A 7 0.71 7.50 10.90
N ALA A 8 0.35 6.23 10.91
CA ALA A 8 -1.02 5.79 11.27
C ALA A 8 -1.27 5.57 12.78
N GLY A 9 -0.43 6.13 13.65
CA GLY A 9 -0.40 5.77 15.07
C GLY A 9 0.12 4.36 15.33
N GLY A 10 0.80 3.77 14.33
CA GLY A 10 1.45 2.47 14.44
C GLY A 10 2.80 2.60 15.14
N SER A 11 3.20 1.55 15.86
CA SER A 11 4.50 1.53 16.54
C SER A 11 5.70 1.22 15.63
N TRP A 12 5.49 1.00 14.33
CA TRP A 12 6.58 0.60 13.44
C TRP A 12 7.58 1.72 13.25
N ARG A 13 8.85 1.33 13.22
CA ARG A 13 9.96 2.28 13.05
C ARG A 13 9.97 2.80 11.61
N VAL A 14 10.04 4.11 11.46
CA VAL A 14 10.22 4.77 10.16
C VAL A 14 11.53 5.56 10.12
N ILE A 15 12.07 5.70 8.90
CA ILE A 15 13.31 6.43 8.62
C ILE A 15 12.99 7.58 7.67
N ASP A 16 13.47 8.79 7.99
CA ASP A 16 13.35 9.99 7.17
C ASP A 16 11.89 10.34 6.77
N GLU A 17 10.95 10.20 7.71
CA GLU A 17 9.55 10.55 7.42
C GLU A 17 9.36 12.04 7.14
N VAL A 18 8.68 12.33 6.03
CA VAL A 18 8.42 13.69 5.58
C VAL A 18 7.10 13.79 4.84
N PHE A 19 6.41 14.92 4.95
CA PHE A 19 5.26 15.24 4.12
C PHE A 19 5.68 15.30 2.63
N ASP A 20 4.85 14.73 1.76
CA ASP A 20 5.09 14.75 0.32
C ASP A 20 3.79 15.00 -0.44
N SER A 21 3.78 16.06 -1.26
CA SER A 21 2.60 16.45 -2.04
C SER A 21 2.18 15.44 -3.10
N ASN A 22 3.02 14.47 -3.43
CA ASN A 22 2.70 13.37 -4.35
C ASN A 22 1.99 12.21 -3.64
N VAL A 23 2.03 12.16 -2.30
CA VAL A 23 1.30 11.17 -1.51
C VAL A 23 -0.13 11.63 -1.35
N VAL A 24 -1.08 10.78 -1.74
CA VAL A 24 -2.50 11.07 -1.60
C VAL A 24 -2.89 10.93 -0.13
N LEU A 25 -3.23 12.05 0.51
CA LEU A 25 -3.77 12.08 1.86
C LEU A 25 -5.17 11.44 1.89
N GLN A 26 -5.40 10.53 2.84
CA GLN A 26 -6.72 9.93 3.05
C GLN A 26 -7.75 10.97 3.51
N GLN A 27 -8.99 10.87 3.03
CA GLN A 27 -10.04 11.84 3.35
C GLN A 27 -10.58 11.72 4.79
N ASP A 28 -10.49 10.55 5.40
CA ASP A 28 -10.84 10.29 6.80
C ASP A 28 -10.00 9.13 7.37
N ASN A 29 -10.17 8.86 8.67
CA ASN A 29 -9.41 7.85 9.41
C ASN A 29 -9.60 6.40 8.95
N LEU A 30 -10.50 6.14 7.99
CA LEU A 30 -10.83 4.80 7.48
C LEU A 30 -10.64 4.68 5.95
N SER A 31 -10.13 5.74 5.31
CA SER A 31 -10.03 5.88 3.85
C SER A 31 -8.64 5.52 3.28
N CYS A 32 -7.80 4.81 4.03
CA CYS A 32 -6.47 4.40 3.57
C CYS A 32 -6.52 3.56 2.28
N ALA A 33 -7.50 2.66 2.14
CA ALA A 33 -7.63 1.81 0.95
C ALA A 33 -7.97 2.61 -0.33
N PRO A 34 -9.00 3.48 -0.36
CA PRO A 34 -9.22 4.39 -1.48
C PRO A 34 -8.01 5.27 -1.80
N ALA A 35 -7.31 5.80 -0.79
CA ALA A 35 -6.14 6.66 -1.00
C ALA A 35 -4.97 5.89 -1.65
N CYS A 36 -4.67 4.68 -1.16
CA CYS A 36 -3.69 3.79 -1.78
C CYS A 36 -4.10 3.41 -3.21
N GLY A 37 -5.39 3.14 -3.45
CA GLY A 37 -5.89 2.88 -4.80
C GLY A 37 -5.66 4.06 -5.76
N GLU A 38 -5.91 5.29 -5.31
CA GLU A 38 -5.66 6.50 -6.09
C GLU A 38 -4.16 6.66 -6.40
N MET A 39 -3.28 6.46 -5.42
CA MET A 39 -1.82 6.49 -5.64
C MET A 39 -1.36 5.45 -6.66
N LEU A 40 -1.84 4.20 -6.53
CA LEU A 40 -1.50 3.12 -7.45
C LEU A 40 -1.96 3.40 -8.89
N LEU A 41 -3.13 4.02 -9.07
CA LEU A 41 -3.62 4.40 -10.39
C LEU A 41 -2.82 5.57 -10.99
N LYS A 42 -2.50 6.59 -10.18
CA LYS A 42 -1.65 7.72 -10.61
C LYS A 42 -0.26 7.25 -11.05
N ASP A 43 0.34 6.32 -10.32
CA ASP A 43 1.61 5.69 -10.69
C ASP A 43 1.53 4.83 -11.98
N ARG A 44 0.32 4.57 -12.48
CA ARG A 44 0.08 3.96 -13.80
C ARG A 44 -0.40 4.97 -14.85
N GLY A 45 -0.32 6.27 -14.55
CA GLY A 45 -0.75 7.36 -15.43
C GLY A 45 -2.26 7.60 -15.48
N ILE A 46 -3.03 6.95 -14.61
CA ILE A 46 -4.50 7.08 -14.53
C ILE A 46 -4.82 8.12 -13.46
N ASN A 47 -5.02 9.36 -13.89
CA ASN A 47 -5.12 10.54 -13.00
C ASN A 47 -6.56 11.04 -12.77
N ASP A 48 -7.54 10.47 -13.47
CA ASP A 48 -8.95 10.86 -13.46
C ASP A 48 -9.79 10.07 -12.45
N VAL A 49 -9.25 9.01 -11.86
CA VAL A 49 -9.90 8.23 -10.80
C VAL A 49 -9.53 8.79 -9.43
N THR A 50 -10.55 9.07 -8.61
CA THR A 50 -10.40 9.68 -7.28
C THR A 50 -10.70 8.69 -6.16
N GLN A 51 -10.25 9.00 -4.94
CA GLN A 51 -10.67 8.33 -3.70
C GLN A 51 -12.19 8.12 -3.62
N ALA A 52 -12.99 9.13 -3.99
CA ALA A 52 -14.45 9.03 -3.94
C ALA A 52 -15.00 7.99 -4.91
N ALA A 53 -14.44 7.88 -6.12
CA ALA A 53 -14.82 6.86 -7.09
C ALA A 53 -14.47 5.45 -6.60
N ILE A 54 -13.30 5.28 -5.98
CA ILE A 54 -12.86 3.99 -5.42
C ILE A 54 -13.70 3.63 -4.19
N ALA A 55 -14.00 4.60 -3.32
CA ALA A 55 -14.86 4.43 -2.15
C ALA A 55 -16.30 4.01 -2.54
N ALA A 56 -16.83 4.51 -3.66
CA ALA A 56 -18.14 4.10 -4.15
C ALA A 56 -18.20 2.60 -4.52
N GLU A 57 -17.08 2.03 -4.97
CA GLU A 57 -16.96 0.60 -5.31
C GLU A 57 -16.61 -0.29 -4.10
N THR A 58 -15.84 0.24 -3.14
CA THR A 58 -15.25 -0.54 -2.04
C THR A 58 -15.95 -0.38 -0.70
N GLY A 59 -16.64 0.75 -0.49
CA GLY A 59 -17.04 1.25 0.82
C GLY A 59 -15.88 1.79 1.64
N VAL A 60 -16.21 2.51 2.72
CA VAL A 60 -15.27 3.04 3.72
C VAL A 60 -15.73 2.57 5.11
N PRO A 61 -14.94 1.75 5.84
CA PRO A 61 -13.65 1.19 5.44
C PRO A 61 -13.80 0.11 4.36
N CYS A 62 -12.76 -0.08 3.54
CA CYS A 62 -12.65 -1.25 2.68
C CYS A 62 -12.38 -2.49 3.56
N ARG A 63 -13.42 -3.27 3.85
CA ARG A 63 -13.34 -4.39 4.80
C ARG A 63 -12.54 -5.59 4.30
N VAL A 64 -12.37 -5.72 2.99
CA VAL A 64 -11.70 -6.85 2.35
C VAL A 64 -10.78 -6.29 1.27
N VAL A 65 -9.46 -6.46 1.43
CA VAL A 65 -8.44 -5.95 0.49
C VAL A 65 -8.70 -6.40 -0.95
N ARG A 66 -9.27 -7.59 -1.17
CA ARG A 66 -9.67 -8.07 -2.50
C ARG A 66 -10.67 -7.14 -3.20
N TYR A 67 -11.56 -6.46 -2.47
CA TYR A 67 -12.51 -5.51 -3.05
C TYR A 67 -11.81 -4.29 -3.64
N LEU A 68 -10.68 -3.86 -3.06
CA LEU A 68 -9.87 -2.81 -3.67
C LEU A 68 -9.36 -3.25 -5.05
N ALA A 69 -8.77 -4.45 -5.16
CA ALA A 69 -8.32 -4.96 -6.47
C ALA A 69 -9.45 -5.05 -7.51
N LEU A 70 -10.65 -5.50 -7.10
CA LEU A 70 -11.83 -5.54 -7.98
C LEU A 70 -12.25 -4.14 -8.44
N ALA A 71 -12.27 -3.17 -7.52
CA ALA A 71 -12.57 -1.78 -7.86
C ALA A 71 -11.55 -1.20 -8.83
N LEU A 72 -10.24 -1.42 -8.59
CA LEU A 72 -9.19 -0.94 -9.50
C LEU A 72 -9.31 -1.56 -10.89
N ASN A 73 -9.66 -2.84 -11.01
CA ASN A 73 -9.94 -3.47 -12.31
C ASN A 73 -11.14 -2.86 -13.04
N LYS A 74 -12.15 -2.40 -12.32
CA LYS A 74 -13.32 -1.73 -12.90
C LYS A 74 -12.99 -0.30 -13.37
N LEU A 75 -12.09 0.37 -12.64
CA LEU A 75 -11.76 1.78 -12.80
C LEU A 75 -10.53 2.04 -13.67
N SER A 76 -9.81 1.00 -14.10
CA SER A 76 -8.62 1.12 -14.96
C SER A 76 -8.80 0.40 -16.30
N PRO A 77 -8.13 0.86 -17.37
CA PRO A 77 -8.14 0.15 -18.65
C PRO A 77 -7.54 -1.25 -18.51
N SER A 78 -8.19 -2.27 -19.06
CA SER A 78 -7.65 -3.64 -19.04
C SER A 78 -6.31 -3.80 -19.77
N SER A 79 -5.91 -2.82 -20.58
CA SER A 79 -4.62 -2.80 -21.29
C SER A 79 -3.41 -2.72 -20.35
N ILE A 80 -3.57 -2.20 -19.12
CA ILE A 80 -2.44 -2.10 -18.17
C ILE A 80 -2.15 -3.42 -17.44
N GLY A 81 -3.08 -4.38 -17.50
CA GLY A 81 -3.02 -5.64 -16.76
C GLY A 81 -4.23 -5.85 -15.86
N VAL A 82 -4.08 -6.75 -14.88
CA VAL A 82 -5.12 -7.11 -13.92
C VAL A 82 -4.62 -6.85 -12.51
N TRP A 83 -5.37 -6.08 -11.73
CA TRP A 83 -5.13 -5.89 -10.31
C TRP A 83 -5.50 -7.17 -9.56
N CYS A 84 -4.53 -7.72 -8.83
CA CYS A 84 -4.68 -8.88 -7.97
C CYS A 84 -4.61 -8.43 -6.52
N GLY A 85 -5.48 -8.97 -5.65
CA GLY A 85 -5.44 -8.62 -4.24
C GLY A 85 -6.14 -9.62 -3.33
N GLY A 86 -5.81 -9.54 -2.05
CA GLY A 86 -6.23 -10.50 -1.02
C GLY A 86 -5.05 -10.92 -0.15
N ASN A 87 -5.17 -12.07 0.50
CA ASN A 87 -4.07 -12.72 1.23
C ASN A 87 -3.27 -13.58 0.24
N PHE A 88 -1.94 -13.44 0.24
CA PHE A 88 -1.06 -14.17 -0.67
C PHE A 88 -0.72 -15.59 -0.22
N GLY A 89 -1.09 -15.98 1.01
CA GLY A 89 -1.07 -17.39 1.45
C GLY A 89 0.31 -18.03 1.43
N VAL A 90 1.32 -17.32 1.92
CA VAL A 90 2.71 -17.80 1.98
C VAL A 90 3.14 -18.10 3.41
N GLU A 91 4.06 -19.05 3.56
CA GLU A 91 4.72 -19.31 4.83
C GLU A 91 5.60 -18.12 5.25
N LEU A 92 5.80 -17.92 6.56
CA LEU A 92 6.61 -16.80 7.08
C LEU A 92 8.02 -16.76 6.48
N ALA A 93 8.62 -17.93 6.23
CA ALA A 93 9.96 -18.04 5.64
C ALA A 93 10.02 -17.57 4.17
N GLU A 94 8.88 -17.53 3.46
CA GLU A 94 8.80 -17.14 2.05
C GLU A 94 8.43 -15.66 1.86
N MET A 95 7.97 -14.97 2.92
CA MET A 95 7.60 -13.55 2.86
C MET A 95 8.71 -12.64 2.28
N PRO A 96 10.01 -12.82 2.63
CA PRO A 96 11.07 -12.01 2.03
C PRO A 96 11.17 -12.14 0.50
N ILE A 97 10.95 -13.35 -0.03
CA ILE A 97 11.01 -13.63 -1.47
C ILE A 97 9.75 -13.07 -2.15
N LEU A 98 8.59 -13.23 -1.51
CA LEU A 98 7.34 -12.66 -2.01
C LEU A 98 7.42 -11.14 -2.10
N LEU A 99 7.96 -10.47 -1.08
CA LEU A 99 8.15 -9.02 -1.07
C LEU A 99 8.96 -8.55 -2.28
N GLU A 100 10.09 -9.21 -2.57
CA GLU A 100 10.93 -8.89 -3.73
C GLU A 100 10.19 -9.10 -5.05
N ARG A 101 9.40 -10.17 -5.16
CA ARG A 101 8.56 -10.44 -6.35
C ARG A 101 7.48 -9.37 -6.55
N LEU A 102 6.86 -8.88 -5.47
CA LEU A 102 5.86 -7.83 -5.54
C LEU A 102 6.48 -6.50 -5.97
N ILE A 103 7.62 -6.13 -5.38
CA ILE A 103 8.37 -4.93 -5.77
C ILE A 103 8.78 -4.96 -7.24
N ALA A 104 9.21 -6.12 -7.76
CA ALA A 104 9.57 -6.28 -9.17
C ALA A 104 8.39 -6.04 -10.13
N LYS A 105 7.14 -6.05 -9.66
CA LYS A 105 5.94 -5.71 -10.46
C LYS A 105 5.68 -4.20 -10.53
N GLY A 106 6.37 -3.41 -9.71
CA GLY A 106 6.16 -1.97 -9.50
C GLY A 106 5.52 -1.68 -8.15
N SER A 107 5.04 -0.45 -7.96
CA SER A 107 4.33 -0.09 -6.73
C SER A 107 3.11 -0.99 -6.47
N TRP A 108 2.88 -1.29 -5.20
CA TRP A 108 1.80 -2.16 -4.73
C TRP A 108 1.35 -1.73 -3.33
N ALA A 109 0.12 -2.05 -2.96
CA ALA A 109 -0.41 -1.71 -1.63
C ALA A 109 -0.26 -2.89 -0.67
N ALA A 110 0.22 -2.61 0.55
CA ALA A 110 0.40 -3.57 1.63
C ALA A 110 -0.56 -3.28 2.79
N GLU A 111 -1.22 -4.31 3.32
CA GLU A 111 -1.97 -4.20 4.58
C GLU A 111 -1.02 -4.44 5.76
N MET A 112 -0.73 -3.36 6.48
CA MET A 112 0.08 -3.34 7.69
C MET A 112 -0.82 -3.54 8.90
N LYS A 113 -0.40 -4.42 9.80
CA LYS A 113 -1.14 -4.77 11.00
C LYS A 113 -0.23 -4.85 12.21
N GLU A 114 -0.48 -3.97 13.16
CA GLU A 114 0.14 -4.06 14.48
C GLU A 114 -0.61 -5.07 15.36
N PHE A 115 0.16 -5.89 16.10
CA PHE A 115 -0.41 -6.84 17.06
C PHE A 115 -1.20 -6.10 18.14
N GLY A 116 -2.44 -6.52 18.40
CA GLY A 116 -3.31 -5.90 19.39
C GLY A 116 -4.06 -4.64 18.90
N ASN A 117 -3.68 -4.04 17.77
CA ASN A 117 -4.48 -2.96 17.17
C ASN A 117 -5.69 -3.57 16.42
N PRO A 118 -6.93 -3.10 16.65
CA PRO A 118 -8.10 -3.64 15.96
C PRO A 118 -8.17 -3.26 14.48
N ILE A 119 -7.53 -2.16 14.06
CA ILE A 119 -7.60 -1.64 12.68
C ILE A 119 -6.31 -2.00 11.93
N ALA A 120 -6.45 -2.35 10.66
CA ALA A 120 -5.31 -2.54 9.76
C ALA A 120 -5.14 -1.28 8.93
N HIS A 121 -3.91 -0.97 8.51
CA HIS A 121 -3.59 0.21 7.72
C HIS A 121 -3.05 -0.18 6.36
N LEU A 122 -3.51 0.46 5.29
CA LEU A 122 -2.96 0.25 3.95
C LEU A 122 -1.93 1.32 3.64
N VAL A 123 -0.76 0.91 3.16
CA VAL A 123 0.29 1.79 2.62
C VAL A 123 0.67 1.36 1.21
N VAL A 124 1.28 2.23 0.43
CA VAL A 124 1.90 1.86 -0.86
C VAL A 124 3.39 1.63 -0.66
N VAL A 125 3.88 0.49 -1.12
CA VAL A 125 5.31 0.18 -1.23
C VAL A 125 5.75 0.56 -2.64
N ASP A 126 6.66 1.52 -2.73
CA ASP A 126 7.13 2.13 -3.99
C ASP A 126 8.52 1.62 -4.42
N GLY A 127 8.90 0.44 -3.92
CA GLY A 127 10.15 -0.24 -4.25
C GLY A 127 11.24 -0.07 -3.21
N PHE A 128 12.50 -0.06 -3.67
CA PHE A 128 13.68 0.04 -2.81
C PHE A 128 14.47 1.31 -3.10
N ASP A 129 15.10 1.87 -2.06
CA ASP A 129 16.18 2.83 -2.23
C ASP A 129 17.52 2.16 -2.55
N GLU A 130 18.56 2.95 -2.80
CA GLU A 130 19.90 2.45 -3.13
C GLU A 130 20.54 1.61 -2.00
N ALA A 131 20.08 1.76 -0.77
CA ALA A 131 20.54 1.00 0.39
C ALA A 131 19.71 -0.28 0.63
N GLY A 132 18.71 -0.58 -0.21
CA GLY A 132 17.83 -1.74 -0.07
C GLY A 132 16.71 -1.56 0.96
N ARG A 133 16.44 -0.33 1.39
CA ARG A 133 15.31 -0.01 2.28
C ARG A 133 14.05 0.19 1.47
N LEU A 134 12.91 -0.19 2.02
CA LEU A 134 11.61 -0.02 1.38
C LEU A 134 11.24 1.45 1.34
N LEU A 135 10.76 1.91 0.19
CA LEU A 135 10.13 3.23 0.02
C LEU A 135 8.64 3.08 0.29
N ILE A 136 8.10 3.83 1.25
CA ILE A 136 6.71 3.75 1.66
C ILE A 136 6.03 5.09 1.44
N LEU A 137 4.84 5.06 0.83
CA LEU A 137 3.91 6.17 0.74
C LEU A 137 2.73 5.88 1.67
N ASP A 138 2.56 6.69 2.70
CA ASP A 138 1.56 6.51 3.74
C ASP A 138 0.45 7.56 3.61
N PRO A 139 -0.79 7.15 3.31
CA PRO A 139 -1.89 8.09 3.12
C PRO A 139 -2.36 8.74 4.42
N TRP A 140 -1.98 8.25 5.61
CA TRP A 140 -2.53 8.75 6.88
C TRP A 140 -2.22 10.23 7.13
N ASN A 141 -0.94 10.60 6.99
CA ASN A 141 -0.49 11.98 7.09
C ASN A 141 -0.04 12.56 5.73
N GLY A 142 -0.22 11.82 4.64
CA GLY A 142 0.29 12.20 3.33
C GLY A 142 1.83 12.27 3.35
N THR A 143 2.46 11.29 4.00
CA THR A 143 3.90 11.26 4.20
C THR A 143 4.53 10.16 3.35
N ARG A 144 5.82 10.33 3.05
CA ARG A 144 6.68 9.23 2.63
C ARG A 144 7.76 9.00 3.65
N TYR A 145 8.21 7.76 3.74
CA TYR A 145 9.30 7.37 4.60
C TYR A 145 9.97 6.10 4.07
N LYS A 146 11.05 5.70 4.75
CA LYS A 146 11.75 4.45 4.47
C LYS A 146 11.54 3.47 5.61
N MET A 147 11.60 2.18 5.31
CA MET A 147 11.61 1.12 6.31
C MET A 147 12.69 0.08 6.01
N GLU A 148 13.27 -0.46 7.07
CA GLU A 148 14.06 -1.68 6.96
C GLU A 148 13.15 -2.84 6.55
N LYS A 149 13.66 -3.73 5.67
CA LYS A 149 12.90 -4.90 5.19
C LYS A 149 12.42 -5.77 6.36
N ALA A 150 13.29 -6.03 7.34
CA ALA A 150 12.95 -6.83 8.51
C ALA A 150 11.85 -6.17 9.36
N GLU A 151 11.89 -4.85 9.52
CA GLU A 151 10.85 -4.13 10.24
C GLU A 151 9.51 -4.25 9.53
N PHE A 152 9.46 -3.99 8.22
CA PHE A 152 8.22 -4.11 7.44
C PHE A 152 7.59 -5.51 7.54
N LEU A 153 8.41 -6.56 7.47
CA LEU A 153 7.95 -7.95 7.55
C LEU A 153 7.33 -8.32 8.92
N ASN A 154 7.63 -7.56 9.98
CA ASN A 154 6.99 -7.76 11.29
C ASN A 154 5.53 -7.28 11.33
N TYR A 155 5.15 -6.36 10.43
CA TYR A 155 3.81 -5.74 10.43
C TYR A 155 2.99 -6.10 9.19
N TRP A 156 3.63 -6.44 8.07
CA TRP A 156 2.90 -6.82 6.89
C TRP A 156 2.24 -8.19 7.06
N ASN A 157 0.91 -8.23 6.97
CA ASN A 157 0.14 -9.45 7.26
C ASN A 157 -0.13 -10.32 6.03
N THR A 158 0.77 -10.26 5.04
CA THR A 158 0.72 -10.94 3.73
C THR A 158 -0.49 -10.61 2.85
N ARG A 159 -1.24 -9.54 3.18
CA ARG A 159 -2.31 -9.04 2.32
C ARG A 159 -1.89 -7.79 1.57
N GLY A 160 -2.42 -7.63 0.38
CA GLY A 160 -2.14 -6.47 -0.44
C GLY A 160 -2.86 -6.46 -1.77
N VAL A 161 -2.51 -5.47 -2.60
CA VAL A 161 -2.96 -5.32 -3.98
C VAL A 161 -1.77 -4.99 -4.87
N TYR A 162 -1.59 -5.75 -5.95
CA TYR A 162 -0.55 -5.52 -6.95
C TYR A 162 -1.13 -5.62 -8.36
N LEU A 163 -0.42 -5.10 -9.36
CA LEU A 163 -0.78 -5.24 -10.76
C LEU A 163 -0.03 -6.40 -11.41
N GLU A 164 -0.75 -7.33 -12.03
CA GLU A 164 -0.19 -8.30 -12.96
C GLU A 164 -0.29 -7.72 -14.38
N LYS A 165 0.85 -7.31 -14.95
CA LYS A 165 0.89 -6.66 -16.27
C LYS A 165 0.60 -7.69 -17.37
N ASN A 166 -0.05 -7.24 -18.45
CA ASN A 166 -0.14 -8.02 -19.67
C ASN A 166 1.28 -8.15 -20.27
N LEU A 167 1.71 -9.38 -20.54
CA LEU A 167 2.98 -9.68 -21.23
C LEU A 167 2.87 -9.38 -22.72
#